data_AF-A0A972GC73-F1
#
_entry.id   AF-A0A972GC73-F1
#
_cell.length_a   1.000
_cell.length_b   1.000
_cell.length_c   1.000
_cell.angle_alpha   90.00
_cell.angle_beta   90.00
_cell.angle_gamma   90.00
#
_symmetry.space_group_name_H-M   'P 1'
#
loop_
_entity.id
_entity.type
_entity.pdbx_description
1 polymer ?
#
loop_
_entity_poly.entity_id
_entity_poly.type
_entity_poly.pdbx_seq_one_letter_code
_entity_poly.pdbx_strand_id
1 'polypeptide(L)'
;MDTAPEWQLALVFVVRWYLGICFLTSALGKLTDLTSFVQGTLDYRVLPGSVAKMFALALPWLELGLTALLLTGIALPVAGWVLAGLLGCFIVAVTMNLRRGRAIACNCHGIAGTRTIS
;
A
#
# COMPACT_ATOMS: atom_id res chain seq x y z
N MET A 1 -7.24 -36.09 6.14
CA MET A 1 -6.12 -35.63 5.30
C MET A 1 -6.74 -35.21 3.98
N ASP A 2 -7.40 -34.06 4.02
CA ASP A 2 -8.08 -33.47 2.89
C ASP A 2 -7.00 -32.96 1.93
N THR A 3 -6.84 -33.63 0.80
CA THR A 3 -6.01 -33.16 -0.29
C THR A 3 -6.58 -31.82 -0.72
N ALA A 4 -5.88 -30.73 -0.35
CA ALA A 4 -6.16 -29.39 -0.84
C ALA A 4 -6.38 -29.48 -2.37
N PRO A 5 -7.58 -29.16 -2.88
CA PRO A 5 -7.86 -29.33 -4.28
C PRO A 5 -6.93 -28.43 -5.10
N GLU A 6 -6.48 -28.90 -6.27
CA GLU A 6 -5.47 -28.25 -7.12
C GLU A 6 -5.81 -26.79 -7.48
N TRP A 7 -7.10 -26.42 -7.49
CA TRP A 7 -7.54 -25.04 -7.68
C TRP A 7 -7.09 -24.09 -6.58
N GLN A 8 -6.86 -24.57 -5.35
CA GLN A 8 -6.38 -23.73 -4.23
C GLN A 8 -4.98 -23.20 -4.51
N LEU A 9 -4.11 -24.03 -5.06
CA LEU A 9 -2.75 -23.62 -5.41
C LEU A 9 -2.77 -22.59 -6.54
N ALA A 10 -3.62 -22.80 -7.55
CA ALA A 10 -3.81 -21.84 -8.63
C ALA A 10 -4.35 -20.50 -8.11
N LEU A 11 -5.37 -20.52 -7.24
CA LEU A 11 -5.95 -19.31 -6.64
C LEU A 11 -4.92 -18.54 -5.80
N VAL A 12 -4.18 -19.22 -4.93
CA VAL A 12 -3.15 -18.58 -4.10
C VAL A 12 -2.06 -17.98 -4.99
N PHE A 13 -1.65 -18.67 -6.05
CA PHE A 13 -0.64 -18.16 -6.98
C PHE A 13 -1.11 -16.90 -7.72
N VAL A 14 -2.35 -16.92 -8.25
CA VAL A 14 -2.95 -15.79 -8.96
C VAL A 14 -3.11 -14.59 -8.03
N VAL A 15 -3.68 -14.80 -6.83
CA VAL A 15 -3.87 -13.74 -5.82
C VAL A 15 -2.54 -13.15 -5.39
N ARG A 16 -1.51 -13.99 -5.19
CA ARG A 16 -0.16 -13.53 -4.83
C ARG A 16 0.45 -12.62 -5.90
N TRP A 17 0.39 -13.05 -7.16
CA TRP A 17 0.90 -12.26 -8.29
C TRP A 17 0.13 -10.96 -8.45
N TYR A 18 -1.20 -11.01 -8.36
CA TYR A 18 -2.06 -9.83 -8.43
C TYR A 18 -1.73 -8.81 -7.33
N LEU A 19 -1.70 -9.25 -6.06
CA LEU A 19 -1.34 -8.38 -4.92
C LEU A 19 0.07 -7.82 -5.07
N GLY A 20 1.03 -8.65 -5.49
CA GLY A 20 2.40 -8.22 -5.74
C GLY A 20 2.47 -7.11 -6.79
N ILE A 21 1.81 -7.27 -7.94
CA ILE A 21 1.78 -6.26 -9.00
C ILE A 21 1.06 -4.97 -8.54
N CYS A 22 -0.06 -5.09 -7.82
CA CYS A 22 -0.79 -3.94 -7.27
C CYS A 22 0.08 -3.11 -6.31
N PHE A 23 0.79 -3.76 -5.37
CA PHE A 23 1.67 -3.04 -4.46
C PHE A 23 2.91 -2.49 -5.15
N LEU A 24 3.45 -3.21 -6.15
CA LEU A 24 4.60 -2.73 -6.92
C LEU A 24 4.26 -1.45 -7.68
N THR A 25 3.12 -1.43 -8.37
CA THR A 25 2.66 -0.25 -9.12
C THR A 25 2.30 0.91 -8.18
N SER A 26 1.74 0.63 -7.00
CA SER A 26 1.50 1.67 -5.97
C SER A 26 2.81 2.26 -5.43
N ALA A 27 3.80 1.41 -5.10
CA ALA A 27 5.10 1.85 -4.60
C ALA A 27 5.87 2.67 -5.66
N LEU A 28 5.88 2.24 -6.91
CA LEU A 28 6.44 2.99 -8.04
C LEU A 28 5.74 4.35 -8.20
N GLY A 29 4.41 4.38 -8.09
CA GLY A 29 3.64 5.62 -8.08
C GLY A 29 4.08 6.62 -7.03
N LYS A 30 4.26 6.15 -5.80
CA LYS A 30 4.72 6.95 -4.65
C LYS A 30 6.17 7.41 -4.80
N LEU A 31 7.01 6.67 -5.52
CA LEU A 31 8.40 7.05 -5.81
C LEU A 31 8.49 8.12 -6.89
N THR A 32 7.67 8.02 -7.94
CA THR A 32 7.64 9.01 -9.03
C THR A 32 7.22 10.39 -8.52
N ASP A 33 6.27 10.45 -7.59
CA ASP A 33 5.80 11.71 -6.99
C ASP A 33 5.87 11.70 -5.46
N LEU A 34 7.07 11.43 -4.95
CA LEU A 34 7.34 11.31 -3.52
C LEU A 34 7.04 12.63 -2.77
N THR A 35 7.27 13.77 -3.43
CA THR A 35 6.97 15.09 -2.87
C THR A 35 5.46 15.25 -2.64
N SER A 36 4.62 14.94 -3.63
CA SER A 36 3.16 15.04 -3.47
C SER A 36 2.62 14.03 -2.46
N PHE A 37 3.22 12.83 -2.39
CA PHE A 37 2.85 11.82 -1.39
C PHE A 37 3.17 12.28 0.04
N VAL A 38 4.36 12.84 0.27
CA VAL A 38 4.76 13.38 1.58
C VAL A 38 3.87 14.56 1.96
N GLN A 39 3.59 15.48 1.04
CA GLN A 39 2.68 16.61 1.29
C GLN A 39 1.26 16.14 1.63
N GLY A 40 0.72 15.16 0.90
CA GLY A 40 -0.59 14.57 1.22
C GLY A 40 -0.60 13.91 2.59
N THR A 41 0.47 13.20 2.97
CA THR A 41 0.58 12.57 4.29
C THR A 41 0.71 13.60 5.42
N LEU A 42 1.39 14.72 5.18
CA LEU A 42 1.45 15.84 6.12
C LEU A 42 0.10 16.54 6.28
N ASP A 43 -0.64 16.70 5.18
CA ASP A 43 -1.97 17.31 5.18
C ASP A 43 -2.96 16.50 6.02
N TYR A 44 -2.80 15.17 6.07
CA TYR A 44 -3.65 14.29 6.87
C TYR A 44 -3.70 14.66 8.36
N ARG A 45 -2.67 15.34 8.90
CA ARG A 45 -2.57 15.71 10.33
C ARG A 45 -2.94 14.56 11.29
N VAL A 46 -2.66 13.32 10.91
CA VAL A 46 -2.89 12.13 11.76
C VAL A 46 -1.74 11.98 12.76
N LEU A 47 -0.51 12.32 12.33
CA LEU A 47 0.71 12.31 13.15
C LEU A 47 1.39 13.68 13.15
N PRO A 48 2.24 13.98 14.17
CA PRO A 48 3.08 15.17 14.17
C PRO A 48 4.00 15.19 12.93
N GLY A 49 4.18 16.38 12.34
CA GLY A 49 4.77 16.55 11.01
C GLY A 49 6.11 15.83 10.79
N SER A 50 6.97 15.79 11.81
CA SER A 50 8.28 15.12 11.74
C SER A 50 8.14 13.59 11.56
N VAL A 51 7.20 12.97 12.27
CA VAL A 51 6.97 11.52 12.20
C VAL A 51 6.21 11.16 10.92
N ALA A 52 5.23 11.97 10.54
CA ALA A 52 4.51 11.79 9.27
C ALA A 52 5.45 11.85 8.06
N LYS A 53 6.40 12.79 8.05
CA LYS A 53 7.40 12.91 6.98
C LYS A 53 8.32 11.68 6.91
N MET A 54 8.82 11.22 8.06
CA MET A 54 9.69 10.04 8.11
C MET A 54 8.94 8.78 7.68
N PHE A 55 7.69 8.62 8.11
CA PHE A 55 6.84 7.50 7.73
C PHE A 55 6.52 7.52 6.24
N ALA A 56 6.15 8.68 5.68
CA ALA A 56 5.86 8.85 4.26
C ALA A 56 7.06 8.57 3.36
N LEU A 57 8.28 8.84 3.85
CA LEU A 57 9.52 8.56 3.12
C LEU A 57 9.93 7.09 3.22
N ALA A 58 9.71 6.45 4.38
CA ALA A 58 10.07 5.05 4.61
C ALA A 58 9.07 4.06 3.96
N LEU A 59 7.78 4.43 3.87
CA LEU A 59 6.72 3.56 3.37
C LEU A 59 7.00 2.96 1.98
N PRO A 60 7.39 3.74 0.96
CA PRO A 60 7.57 3.22 -0.40
C PRO A 60 8.72 2.23 -0.50
N TRP A 61 9.80 2.44 0.28
CA TRP A 61 10.92 1.50 0.37
C TRP A 61 10.49 0.19 1.03
N LEU A 62 9.68 0.28 2.08
CA LEU A 62 9.14 -0.87 2.78
C LEU A 62 8.17 -1.66 1.89
N GLU A 63 7.29 -0.98 1.17
CA GLU A 63 6.41 -1.58 0.16
C GLU A 63 7.21 -2.26 -0.94
N LEU A 64 8.23 -1.63 -1.52
CA LEU A 64 9.09 -2.27 -2.53
C LEU A 64 9.77 -3.54 -1.99
N GLY A 65 10.37 -3.46 -0.80
CA GLY A 65 11.05 -4.60 -0.18
C GLY A 65 10.10 -5.77 0.08
N LEU A 66 8.93 -5.50 0.66
CA LEU A 66 7.90 -6.50 0.91
C LEU A 66 7.35 -7.11 -0.37
N THR A 67 7.15 -6.29 -1.40
CA THR A 67 6.61 -6.75 -2.68
C THR A 67 7.62 -7.63 -3.42
N ALA A 68 8.89 -7.28 -3.41
CA ALA A 68 9.96 -8.12 -3.93
C ALA A 68 10.03 -9.47 -3.17
N LEU A 69 9.87 -9.46 -1.85
CA LEU A 69 9.84 -10.66 -1.04
C LEU A 69 8.61 -11.54 -1.34
N LEU A 70 7.44 -10.91 -1.52
CA LEU A 70 6.19 -11.57 -1.88
C LEU A 70 6.27 -12.20 -3.28
N LEU A 71 6.91 -11.54 -4.25
CA LEU A 71 7.12 -12.05 -5.61
C LEU A 71 8.15 -13.19 -5.66
N THR A 72 9.28 -13.04 -4.97
CA THR A 72 10.35 -14.06 -4.91
C THR A 72 9.96 -15.32 -4.14
N GLY A 73 8.88 -15.28 -3.37
CA GLY A 73 8.36 -16.46 -2.67
C GLY A 73 8.97 -16.70 -1.29
N ILE A 74 9.80 -15.76 -0.82
CA ILE A 74 10.51 -15.87 0.45
C ILE A 74 9.61 -15.31 1.56
N ALA A 75 9.46 -16.03 2.67
CA ALA A 75 8.69 -15.60 3.84
C ALA A 75 7.24 -15.10 3.53
N LEU A 76 6.54 -15.78 2.60
CA LEU A 76 5.15 -15.51 2.20
C LEU A 76 4.18 -15.10 3.32
N PRO A 77 4.09 -15.87 4.45
CA PRO A 77 3.13 -15.52 5.49
C PRO A 77 3.49 -14.18 6.16
N VAL A 78 4.77 -13.92 6.39
CA VAL A 78 5.23 -12.67 7.02
C VAL A 78 5.00 -11.48 6.08
N ALA A 79 5.42 -11.61 4.82
CA ALA A 79 5.22 -10.56 3.83
C ALA A 79 3.72 -10.24 3.68
N GLY A 80 2.87 -11.26 3.57
CA GLY A 80 1.41 -11.09 3.48
C GLY A 80 0.81 -10.35 4.69
N TRP A 81 1.17 -10.73 5.91
CA TRP A 81 0.70 -10.07 7.13
C TRP A 81 1.13 -8.59 7.20
N VAL A 82 2.38 -8.28 6.84
CA VAL A 82 2.88 -6.90 6.87
C VAL A 82 2.22 -6.05 5.77
N LEU A 83 2.06 -6.58 4.56
CA LEU A 83 1.32 -5.92 3.47
C LEU A 83 -0.14 -5.64 3.85
N ALA A 84 -0.81 -6.60 4.49
CA ALA A 84 -2.18 -6.44 4.98
C ALA A 84 -2.26 -5.37 6.07
N GLY A 85 -1.29 -5.33 7.00
CA GLY A 85 -1.20 -4.29 8.03
C GLY A 85 -0.98 -2.90 7.43
N LEU A 86 -0.08 -2.77 6.46
CA LEU A 86 0.16 -1.54 5.72
C LEU A 86 -1.11 -1.05 5.01
N LEU A 87 -1.81 -1.94 4.32
CA LEU A 87 -3.09 -1.63 3.68
C LEU A 87 -4.12 -1.15 4.69
N GLY A 88 -4.25 -1.83 5.83
CA GLY A 88 -5.15 -1.46 6.91
C GLY A 88 -4.85 -0.07 7.47
N CYS A 89 -3.59 0.23 7.77
CA CYS A 89 -3.16 1.57 8.19
C CYS A 89 -3.53 2.63 7.16
N PHE A 90 -3.36 2.33 5.87
CA PHE A 90 -3.70 3.23 4.78
C PHE A 90 -5.21 3.51 4.70
N ILE A 91 -6.02 2.46 4.78
CA ILE A 91 -7.49 2.57 4.79
C ILE A 91 -7.97 3.41 5.97
N VAL A 92 -7.41 3.20 7.16
CA VAL A 92 -7.73 3.99 8.35
C VAL A 92 -7.38 5.46 8.14
N ALA A 93 -6.19 5.76 7.61
CA ALA A 93 -5.75 7.13 7.34
C ALA A 93 -6.66 7.85 6.32
N VAL A 94 -7.03 7.18 5.23
CA VAL A 94 -7.95 7.72 4.21
C VAL A 94 -9.34 7.93 4.81
N THR A 95 -9.86 6.92 5.52
CA THR A 95 -11.21 6.98 6.13
C THR A 95 -11.32 8.10 7.16
N MET A 96 -10.30 8.30 7.99
CA MET A 96 -10.25 9.39 8.96
C MET A 96 -10.30 10.76 8.29
N ASN A 97 -9.65 10.92 7.14
CA ASN A 97 -9.67 12.20 6.42
C ASN A 97 -10.98 12.44 5.68
N LEU A 98 -11.57 11.40 5.05
CA LEU A 98 -12.88 11.51 4.41
C LEU A 98 -13.95 11.91 5.44
N ARG A 99 -13.92 11.34 6.65
CA ARG A 99 -14.79 11.75 7.76
C ARG A 99 -14.59 13.21 8.20
N ARG A 100 -13.42 13.79 7.95
CA ARG A 100 -13.11 15.21 8.23
C ARG A 100 -13.46 16.14 7.06
N GLY A 101 -14.05 15.63 5.98
CA GLY A 101 -14.49 16.42 4.83
C GLY A 101 -13.33 17.06 4.05
N ARG A 102 -12.14 16.45 4.08
CA ARG A 102 -10.97 16.97 3.35
C ARG A 102 -10.89 16.33 1.96
N ALA A 103 -10.85 17.17 0.93
CA ALA A 103 -10.58 16.75 -0.43
C ALA A 103 -9.10 16.34 -0.55
N ILE A 104 -8.85 15.05 -0.68
CA ILE A 104 -7.50 14.52 -0.82
C ILE A 104 -7.27 14.06 -2.25
N ALA A 105 -6.15 14.50 -2.83
CA ALA A 105 -5.56 13.85 -3.99
C ALA A 105 -4.93 12.51 -3.55
N CYS A 106 -5.71 11.43 -3.58
CA CYS A 106 -5.19 10.10 -3.22
C CYS A 106 -4.23 9.66 -4.34
N ASN A 107 -2.93 9.93 -4.21
CA ASN A 107 -1.86 9.41 -5.09
C ASN A 107 -1.58 7.92 -4.84
N CYS A 108 -2.63 7.19 -4.50
CA CYS A 108 -2.64 5.85 -3.94
C CYS A 108 -2.49 4.77 -5.03
N HIS A 109 -2.87 5.11 -6.26
CA HIS A 109 -2.64 4.31 -7.46
C HIS A 109 -1.84 5.15 -8.47
N GLY A 110 -0.52 5.01 -8.44
CA GLY A 110 0.41 5.74 -9.32
C GLY A 110 0.08 5.74 -10.81
N ILE A 111 -0.72 4.77 -11.26
CA ILE A 111 -1.12 4.57 -12.66
C ILE A 111 -2.61 4.80 -12.94
N ALA A 112 -3.48 4.86 -11.92
CA ALA A 112 -4.94 4.99 -12.14
C ALA A 112 -5.48 6.44 -12.10
N GLY A 113 -4.59 7.42 -12.00
CA GLY A 113 -4.93 8.84 -12.07
C GLY A 113 -5.42 9.42 -10.74
N THR A 114 -5.06 10.69 -10.51
CA THR A 114 -5.41 11.46 -9.32
C THR A 114 -6.87 11.89 -9.42
N ARG A 115 -7.78 11.22 -8.71
CA ARG A 115 -9.18 11.66 -8.56
C ARG A 115 -9.36 12.31 -7.20
N THR A 116 -9.61 13.61 -7.19
CA THR A 116 -10.04 14.32 -5.98
C THR A 116 -11.44 13.85 -5.62
N ILE A 117 -11.58 13.29 -4.42
CA ILE A 117 -12.87 12.90 -3.84
C ILE A 117 -13.23 14.04 -2.89
N SER A 118 -14.20 14.86 -3.29
CA SER A 118 -14.79 15.94 -2.50
C SER A 118 -15.90 15.41 -1.59
#